data_AF-A0A3A5MK12-F1
#
_entry.id   AF-A0A3A5MK12-F1
#
_cell.length_a   1.000
_cell.length_b   1.000
_cell.length_c   1.000
_cell.angle_alpha   90.00
_cell.angle_beta   90.00
_cell.angle_gamma   90.00
#
_symmetry.space_group_name_H-M   'P 1'
#
loop_
_entity.id
_entity.type
_entity.pdbx_description
1 polymer ?
#
loop_
_entity_poly.entity_id
_entity_poly.type
_entity_poly.pdbx_seq_one_letter_code
_entity_poly.pdbx_strand_id
1 'polypeptide(L)'
;MPIENDLISLTALAEGPETRGPTGVLLTRLRLPGERIVLDGSTLLSARFAITVHHPARAPKAASPGDLAGLAAPDSPWGCVDRPPPPRRAELLGDRRFLAQHVYAVAASTLSVFESTLGRRMSWAGGKRLSISAYDPVAANDSGYDRAERRIRLGHRSDTHERRQVPLALFRDIVAHEVTHAILDGYRPKWADAHAGVDTLALHEAVADVVAILSVFSADERVGQLLAGALPPDPTAADLAGITADVLQERLFGFADGLATHRAPEAGGAQNSAAQAGASRNSLTDDIADDWRTLPGPHARSQPVVHALLSVVVRLWLERLARPGGRAGLDQVAAAGAVIGRRVLAMLVRGLGYLPPVDTTWEDLLHGILSADEQLVPQDESRYRDAVLQAFAAIGVLRAAPIDVAALASALRYPIRLAALASDPEEVLRLIWENPALMTAAGIDPTRSISVDRVRPSVRVSPDGFVVSEIGASFTQEFLLDRAEARRAGLPAAGPVLIRGGGLLRFDEGGRLSFAAVAPTTSLARQRAKLEAADAAAAVPQVTGTTFHPHIAPATA
;
A
#
# COMPACT_ATOMS: atom_id res chain seq x y z
N MET A 1 -9.03 16.23 10.73
CA MET A 1 -7.55 16.31 10.59
C MET A 1 -6.98 16.81 11.91
N PRO A 2 -5.80 16.36 12.34
CA PRO A 2 -5.11 17.03 13.45
C PRO A 2 -4.93 18.52 13.10
N ILE A 3 -5.13 19.40 14.07
CA ILE A 3 -4.79 20.82 13.94
C ILE A 3 -3.26 20.89 13.79
N GLU A 4 -2.74 21.83 13.01
CA GLU A 4 -1.30 21.88 12.67
C GLU A 4 -0.37 21.92 13.90
N ASN A 5 -0.90 22.35 15.06
CA ASN A 5 -0.25 22.35 16.37
C ASN A 5 -0.05 20.96 17.02
N ASP A 6 -0.70 19.90 16.51
CA ASP A 6 -0.62 18.54 17.07
C ASP A 6 0.35 17.64 16.29
N LEU A 7 1.06 18.18 15.29
CA LEU A 7 2.04 17.42 14.50
C LEU A 7 3.42 17.49 15.13
N ILE A 8 4.09 16.33 15.25
CA ILE A 8 5.51 16.23 15.62
C ILE A 8 6.35 15.97 14.37
N SER A 9 7.62 16.36 14.41
CA SER A 9 8.59 16.05 13.36
C SER A 9 9.63 15.09 13.90
N LEU A 10 9.83 13.95 13.23
CA LEU A 10 10.87 12.98 13.57
C LEU A 10 11.87 12.82 12.43
N THR A 11 13.14 12.75 12.79
CA THR A 11 14.24 12.42 11.90
C THR A 11 14.19 10.93 11.54
N ALA A 12 14.31 10.62 10.26
CA ALA A 12 14.38 9.28 9.72
C ALA A 12 15.48 9.20 8.64
N LEU A 13 15.93 8.00 8.30
CA LEU A 13 16.71 7.80 7.06
C LEU A 13 15.82 8.12 5.85
N ALA A 14 16.38 8.79 4.85
CA ALA A 14 15.65 9.15 3.65
C ALA A 14 15.19 7.91 2.86
N GLU A 15 16.03 6.87 2.84
CA GLU A 15 15.81 5.57 2.20
C GLU A 15 16.40 4.44 3.06
N GLY A 16 17.73 4.32 3.13
CA GLY A 16 18.41 3.27 3.89
C GLY A 16 19.76 3.70 4.48
N PRO A 17 20.44 2.82 5.22
CA PRO A 17 21.69 3.14 5.92
C PRO A 17 22.91 3.33 4.98
N GLU A 18 22.77 2.95 3.70
CA GLU A 18 23.77 3.13 2.64
C GLU A 18 23.59 4.43 1.85
N THR A 19 22.40 5.02 1.88
CA THR A 19 22.12 6.26 1.16
C THR A 19 22.89 7.42 1.80
N ARG A 20 23.82 8.03 1.06
CA ARG A 20 24.69 9.12 1.55
C ARG A 20 24.26 10.48 1.01
N GLY A 21 24.32 11.49 1.88
CA GLY A 21 24.30 12.91 1.53
C GLY A 21 25.64 13.58 1.85
N PRO A 22 25.75 14.91 1.72
CA PRO A 22 27.01 15.65 1.90
C PRO A 22 27.66 15.49 3.28
N THR A 23 26.85 15.24 4.32
CA THR A 23 27.29 15.21 5.73
C THR A 23 27.18 13.83 6.38
N GLY A 24 26.92 12.75 5.63
CA GLY A 24 26.80 11.39 6.16
C GLY A 24 25.62 10.61 5.58
N VAL A 25 24.92 9.84 6.42
CA VAL A 25 23.63 9.23 6.03
C VAL A 25 22.65 10.30 5.56
N LEU A 26 21.92 10.05 4.47
CA LEU A 26 20.89 10.97 4.02
C LEU A 26 19.67 10.83 4.94
N LEU A 27 19.28 11.95 5.55
CA LEU A 27 18.17 12.04 6.49
C LEU A 27 17.00 12.77 5.84
N THR A 28 15.81 12.51 6.36
CA THR A 28 14.58 13.25 6.06
C THR A 28 13.79 13.50 7.34
N ARG A 29 12.84 14.43 7.29
CA ARG A 29 11.93 14.72 8.41
C ARG A 29 10.51 14.31 8.06
N LEU A 30 9.94 13.45 8.91
CA LEU A 30 8.55 13.00 8.76
C LEU A 30 7.66 13.75 9.76
N ARG A 31 6.61 14.41 9.26
CA ARG A 31 5.58 15.06 10.07
C ARG A 31 4.48 14.06 10.41
N LEU A 32 4.20 13.87 11.70
CA LEU A 32 3.36 12.79 12.22
C LEU A 32 2.34 13.35 13.21
N PRO A 33 1.14 12.75 13.32
CA PRO A 33 0.25 13.04 14.43
C PRO A 33 0.94 12.74 15.77
N GLY A 34 0.91 13.69 16.69
CA GLY A 34 1.39 13.50 18.06
C GLY A 34 0.52 12.49 18.79
N GLU A 35 1.11 11.39 19.25
CA GLU A 35 0.44 10.39 20.08
C GLU A 35 1.13 10.25 21.43
N ARG A 36 0.40 9.75 22.42
CA ARG A 36 1.01 9.40 23.70
C ARG A 36 2.00 8.25 23.52
N ILE A 37 3.23 8.44 24.00
CA ILE A 37 4.30 7.44 23.96
C ILE A 37 4.57 6.89 25.36
N VAL A 38 4.66 5.57 25.46
CA VAL A 38 5.05 4.86 26.68
C VAL A 38 6.18 3.90 26.31
N LEU A 39 7.22 3.83 27.13
CA LEU A 39 8.31 2.88 26.96
C LEU A 39 8.18 1.78 28.01
N ASP A 40 8.25 0.53 27.56
CA ASP A 40 8.26 -0.66 28.41
C ASP A 40 9.43 -1.56 28.00
N GLY A 41 10.52 -1.47 28.77
CA GLY A 41 11.79 -2.13 28.44
C GLY A 41 12.32 -1.73 27.06
N SER A 42 12.30 -2.67 26.12
CA SER A 42 12.72 -2.47 24.73
C SER A 42 11.56 -2.23 23.75
N THR A 43 10.39 -1.90 24.28
CA THR A 43 9.18 -1.71 23.49
C THR A 43 8.69 -0.27 23.61
N LEU A 44 8.50 0.37 22.46
CA LEU A 44 7.79 1.64 22.33
C LEU A 44 6.31 1.36 22.07
N LEU A 45 5.45 1.91 22.93
CA LEU A 45 4.00 1.76 22.87
C LEU A 45 3.35 3.11 22.55
N SER A 46 2.42 3.08 21.60
CA SER A 46 1.48 4.18 21.32
C SER A 46 0.05 3.64 21.29
N ALA A 47 -0.94 4.48 20.96
CA ALA A 47 -2.31 3.99 20.75
C ALA A 47 -2.39 3.03 19.55
N ARG A 48 -1.47 3.15 18.59
CA ARG A 48 -1.52 2.48 17.29
C ARG A 48 -0.49 1.36 17.15
N PHE A 49 0.66 1.46 17.80
CA PHE A 49 1.82 0.60 17.58
C PHE A 49 2.40 0.05 18.88
N ALA A 50 2.97 -1.15 18.80
CA ALA A 50 3.89 -1.72 19.77
C ALA A 50 5.16 -2.14 19.04
N ILE A 51 6.24 -1.37 19.20
CA ILE A 51 7.50 -1.56 18.46
C ILE A 51 8.55 -2.09 19.42
N THR A 52 8.91 -3.36 19.28
CA THR A 52 9.93 -4.02 20.09
C THR A 52 11.23 -4.10 19.29
N VAL A 53 12.32 -3.55 19.82
CA VAL A 53 13.64 -3.64 19.16
C VAL A 53 14.46 -4.75 19.79
N HIS A 54 14.87 -5.75 19.01
CA HIS A 54 15.68 -6.87 19.49
C HIS A 54 17.19 -6.55 19.45
N HIS A 55 17.99 -7.33 20.16
CA HIS A 55 19.45 -7.24 20.10
C HIS A 55 20.02 -8.10 18.98
N PRO A 56 21.16 -7.70 18.37
CA PRO A 56 21.95 -8.63 17.57
C PRO A 56 22.37 -9.82 18.45
N ALA A 57 22.28 -11.04 17.93
CA ALA A 57 22.61 -12.28 18.64
C ALA A 57 24.06 -12.35 19.20
N ARG A 58 24.95 -11.41 18.79
CA ARG A 58 26.35 -11.29 19.25
C ARG A 58 26.62 -10.03 20.09
N ALA A 59 25.60 -9.27 20.50
CA ALA A 59 25.80 -8.13 21.39
C ALA A 59 26.15 -8.60 22.81
N PRO A 60 27.16 -8.02 23.49
CA PRO A 60 27.48 -8.38 24.86
C PRO A 60 26.27 -8.11 25.77
N LYS A 61 26.02 -9.02 26.73
CA LYS A 61 24.91 -9.02 27.71
C LYS A 61 24.81 -7.78 28.62
N ALA A 62 25.65 -6.76 28.42
CA ALA A 62 25.75 -5.58 29.28
C ALA A 62 24.80 -4.42 28.90
N ALA A 63 23.98 -4.55 27.86
CA ALA A 63 22.93 -3.57 27.56
C ALA A 63 21.68 -3.87 28.41
N SER A 64 21.75 -3.47 29.68
CA SER A 64 20.65 -3.49 30.66
C SER A 64 19.61 -2.39 30.38
N PRO A 65 18.41 -2.45 31.01
CA PRO A 65 17.21 -1.72 30.61
C PRO A 65 17.43 -0.20 30.55
N GLY A 66 17.19 0.39 29.38
CA GLY A 66 17.47 1.80 29.11
C GLY A 66 17.70 2.14 27.63
N ASP A 67 17.74 1.16 26.72
CA ASP A 67 18.15 1.38 25.33
C ASP A 67 17.19 2.25 24.49
N LEU A 68 15.96 2.45 24.94
CA LEU A 68 15.02 3.40 24.32
C LEU A 68 14.92 4.73 25.11
N ALA A 69 15.75 4.91 26.14
CA ALA A 69 15.73 6.10 26.97
C ALA A 69 15.90 7.38 26.13
N GLY A 70 15.07 8.37 26.44
CA GLY A 70 15.04 9.62 25.71
C GLY A 70 14.26 9.59 24.39
N LEU A 71 13.52 8.53 24.06
CA LEU A 71 12.47 8.57 23.04
C LEU A 71 11.14 9.12 23.57
N ALA A 72 10.91 9.05 24.87
CA ALA A 72 9.78 9.71 25.54
C ALA A 72 10.34 10.78 26.48
N ALA A 73 9.72 11.96 26.48
CA ALA A 73 10.11 13.02 27.40
C ALA A 73 9.59 12.67 28.82
N PRO A 74 10.38 12.87 29.88
CA PRO A 74 9.91 12.68 31.26
C PRO A 74 8.73 13.60 31.60
N ASP A 75 8.77 14.82 31.06
CA ASP A 75 7.84 15.90 31.40
C ASP A 75 6.70 16.08 30.38
N SER A 76 6.73 15.33 29.27
CA SER A 76 5.65 15.31 28.28
C SER A 76 5.38 13.89 27.80
N PRO A 77 4.17 13.35 28.02
CA PRO A 77 3.81 12.03 27.52
C PRO A 77 3.49 12.03 26.01
N TRP A 78 3.49 13.20 25.35
CA TRP A 78 3.04 13.37 23.97
C TRP A 78 4.21 13.46 22.99
N GLY A 79 4.20 12.55 22.02
CA GLY A 79 5.16 12.46 20.92
C GLY A 79 6.46 11.76 21.29
N CYS A 80 7.15 11.25 20.27
CA CYS A 80 8.53 10.83 20.44
C CYS A 80 9.44 12.07 20.46
N VAL A 81 10.50 12.02 21.26
CA VAL A 81 11.57 13.02 21.23
C VAL A 81 12.49 12.72 20.06
N ASP A 82 12.60 13.65 19.13
CA ASP A 82 13.48 13.51 17.97
C ASP A 82 14.95 13.56 18.38
N ARG A 83 15.75 12.58 17.95
CA ARG A 83 17.21 12.66 17.98
C ARG A 83 17.83 12.07 16.71
N PRO A 84 18.85 12.72 16.14
CA PRO A 84 19.53 12.23 14.95
C PRO A 84 20.21 10.87 15.22
N PRO A 85 20.45 10.07 14.17
CA PRO A 85 21.24 8.86 14.30
C PRO A 85 22.71 9.16 14.62
N PRO A 86 23.47 8.18 15.15
CA PRO A 86 24.91 8.26 15.23
C PRO A 86 25.51 8.46 13.83
N PRO A 87 26.56 9.29 13.68
CA PRO A 87 27.13 9.62 12.38
C PRO A 87 27.89 8.45 11.75
N ARG A 88 28.37 7.49 12.56
CA ARG A 88 29.12 6.32 12.07
C ARG A 88 28.18 5.16 11.79
N ARG A 89 28.28 4.58 10.59
CA ARG A 89 27.47 3.40 10.16
C ARG A 89 27.52 2.28 11.20
N ALA A 90 28.71 1.97 11.72
CA ALA A 90 28.91 0.94 12.73
C ALA A 90 28.02 1.11 13.97
N GLU A 91 27.88 2.34 14.44
CA GLU A 91 27.09 2.71 15.62
C GLU A 91 25.60 2.74 15.27
N LEU A 92 25.25 3.26 14.09
CA LEU A 92 23.88 3.28 13.57
C LEU A 92 23.25 1.88 13.49
N LEU A 93 23.97 0.88 12.98
CA LEU A 93 23.43 -0.48 12.83
C LEU A 93 23.03 -1.13 14.17
N GLY A 94 23.59 -0.66 15.29
CA GLY A 94 23.28 -1.12 16.64
C GLY A 94 22.44 -0.15 17.48
N ASP A 95 22.11 1.05 16.98
CA ASP A 95 21.36 2.05 17.74
C ASP A 95 19.88 1.67 17.82
N ARG A 96 19.51 1.00 18.91
CA ARG A 96 18.13 0.57 19.18
C ARG A 96 17.16 1.74 19.35
N ARG A 97 17.63 2.85 19.93
CA ARG A 97 16.83 4.06 20.10
C ARG A 97 16.48 4.64 18.74
N PHE A 98 17.46 4.77 17.85
CA PHE A 98 17.18 5.25 16.50
C PHE A 98 16.36 4.25 15.67
N LEU A 99 16.60 2.94 15.79
CA LEU A 99 15.77 1.91 15.14
C LEU A 99 14.29 2.06 15.55
N ALA A 100 13.99 2.20 16.84
CA ALA A 100 12.62 2.44 17.31
C ALA A 100 12.04 3.77 16.78
N GLN A 101 12.82 4.87 16.82
CA GLN A 101 12.38 6.16 16.27
C GLN A 101 12.07 6.05 14.79
N HIS A 102 12.97 5.44 14.01
CA HIS A 102 12.85 5.32 12.58
C HIS A 102 11.64 4.46 12.19
N VAL A 103 11.51 3.27 12.77
CA VAL A 103 10.36 2.38 12.53
C VAL A 103 9.05 3.06 12.92
N TYR A 104 9.00 3.72 14.09
CA TYR A 104 7.81 4.47 14.51
C TYR A 104 7.49 5.60 13.54
N ALA A 105 8.48 6.39 13.14
CA ALA A 105 8.29 7.51 12.25
C ALA A 105 7.77 7.07 10.87
N VAL A 106 8.35 6.02 10.30
CA VAL A 106 7.92 5.48 9.01
C VAL A 106 6.53 4.87 9.13
N ALA A 107 6.27 4.01 10.12
CA ALA A 107 4.96 3.38 10.29
C ALA A 107 3.83 4.38 10.53
N ALA A 108 4.06 5.37 11.39
CA ALA A 108 3.10 6.44 11.67
C ALA A 108 2.90 7.35 10.44
N SER A 109 3.96 7.63 9.67
CA SER A 109 3.86 8.42 8.44
C SER A 109 3.02 7.69 7.40
N THR A 110 3.29 6.41 7.17
CA THR A 110 2.54 5.57 6.23
C THR A 110 1.07 5.51 6.61
N LEU A 111 0.76 5.24 7.89
CA LEU A 111 -0.62 5.28 8.38
C LEU A 111 -1.26 6.65 8.19
N SER A 112 -0.54 7.74 8.48
CA SER A 112 -1.05 9.10 8.34
C SER A 112 -1.37 9.45 6.89
N VAL A 113 -0.58 9.00 5.92
CA VAL A 113 -0.90 9.14 4.49
C VAL A 113 -2.24 8.48 4.18
N PHE A 114 -2.47 7.24 4.63
CA PHE A 114 -3.76 6.57 4.44
C PHE A 114 -4.92 7.30 5.10
N GLU A 115 -4.79 7.67 6.38
CA GLU A 115 -5.89 8.27 7.14
C GLU A 115 -6.26 9.67 6.67
N SER A 116 -5.26 10.49 6.32
CA SER A 116 -5.48 11.84 5.77
C SER A 116 -6.10 11.79 4.37
N THR A 117 -5.63 10.86 3.54
CA THR A 117 -6.08 10.70 2.16
C THR A 117 -7.49 10.09 2.07
N LEU A 118 -7.78 9.08 2.90
CA LEU A 118 -9.11 8.45 2.97
C LEU A 118 -10.10 9.28 3.79
N GLY A 119 -9.64 10.29 4.54
CA GLY A 119 -10.50 11.16 5.34
C GLY A 119 -11.12 10.48 6.55
N ARG A 120 -10.45 9.46 7.11
CA ARG A 120 -10.94 8.68 8.25
C ARG A 120 -9.81 7.92 8.95
N ARG A 121 -10.06 7.49 10.19
CA ARG A 121 -9.15 6.57 10.89
C ARG A 121 -9.21 5.17 10.28
N MET A 122 -8.07 4.50 10.28
CA MET A 122 -7.94 3.11 9.88
C MET A 122 -7.92 2.22 11.12
N SER A 123 -8.37 0.98 11.00
CA SER A 123 -8.21 -0.03 12.04
C SER A 123 -7.20 -1.06 11.58
N TRP A 124 -6.45 -1.63 12.51
CA TRP A 124 -5.66 -2.83 12.27
C TRP A 124 -6.56 -4.06 12.28
N ALA A 125 -6.09 -5.15 11.66
CA ALA A 125 -6.77 -6.44 11.73
C ALA A 125 -6.97 -6.86 13.20
N GLY A 126 -8.19 -7.27 13.56
CA GLY A 126 -8.54 -7.65 14.93
C GLY A 126 -8.65 -6.50 15.95
N GLY A 127 -8.52 -5.23 15.54
CA GLY A 127 -8.80 -4.06 16.40
C GLY A 127 -7.79 -3.80 17.52
N LYS A 128 -6.61 -4.43 17.48
CA LYS A 128 -5.51 -4.23 18.44
C LYS A 128 -4.41 -3.36 17.84
N ARG A 129 -3.43 -2.93 18.63
CA ARG A 129 -2.21 -2.25 18.13
C ARG A 129 -1.46 -3.18 17.17
N LEU A 130 -0.79 -2.59 16.18
CA LEU A 130 0.12 -3.33 15.32
C LEU A 130 1.43 -3.59 16.06
N SER A 131 1.81 -4.86 16.19
CA SER A 131 3.10 -5.26 16.76
C SER A 131 4.17 -5.26 15.67
N ILE A 132 5.31 -4.63 15.92
CA ILE A 132 6.45 -4.59 15.00
C ILE A 132 7.71 -5.01 15.76
N SER A 133 8.30 -6.14 15.38
CA SER A 133 9.60 -6.60 15.86
C SER A 133 10.70 -6.05 14.96
N ALA A 134 11.42 -5.03 15.42
CA ALA A 134 12.55 -4.45 14.73
C ALA A 134 13.85 -5.18 15.09
N TYR A 135 14.70 -5.42 14.10
CA TYR A 135 15.93 -6.22 14.23
C TYR A 135 15.66 -7.64 14.77
N ASP A 136 14.52 -8.21 14.38
CA ASP A 136 14.08 -9.55 14.78
C ASP A 136 15.16 -10.61 14.43
N PRO A 137 15.34 -11.69 15.23
CA PRO A 137 16.40 -12.67 15.00
C PRO A 137 16.01 -13.67 13.88
N VAL A 138 15.64 -13.14 12.72
CA VAL A 138 15.32 -13.88 11.50
C VAL A 138 16.07 -13.29 10.30
N ALA A 139 16.23 -14.11 9.25
CA ALA A 139 16.82 -13.67 8.01
C ALA A 139 15.91 -12.67 7.27
N ALA A 140 16.50 -11.94 6.32
CA ALA A 140 15.76 -11.02 5.47
C ALA A 140 14.59 -11.67 4.71
N ASN A 141 14.74 -12.92 4.26
CA ASN A 141 13.69 -13.65 3.54
C ASN A 141 12.50 -14.09 4.42
N ASP A 142 12.69 -14.13 5.73
CA ASP A 142 11.66 -14.46 6.73
C ASP A 142 11.08 -13.19 7.37
N SER A 143 11.43 -12.02 6.85
CA SER A 143 10.91 -10.74 7.29
C SER A 143 9.65 -10.39 6.52
N GLY A 144 8.66 -9.83 7.20
CA GLY A 144 7.43 -9.34 6.58
C GLY A 144 6.26 -9.19 7.55
N TYR A 145 5.12 -8.76 7.03
CA TYR A 145 3.84 -8.80 7.73
C TYR A 145 3.28 -10.23 7.77
N ASP A 146 3.23 -10.81 8.98
CA ASP A 146 2.55 -12.06 9.25
C ASP A 146 1.07 -11.78 9.55
N ARG A 147 0.18 -12.22 8.65
CA ARG A 147 -1.27 -12.05 8.78
C ARG A 147 -1.88 -12.90 9.89
N ALA A 148 -1.35 -14.09 10.16
CA ALA A 148 -1.87 -15.00 11.18
C ALA A 148 -1.60 -14.44 12.58
N GLU A 149 -0.37 -13.96 12.79
CA GLU A 149 0.06 -13.33 14.04
C GLU A 149 -0.31 -11.83 14.12
N ARG A 150 -0.69 -11.22 12.99
CA ARG A 150 -1.00 -9.79 12.82
C ARG A 150 0.14 -8.90 13.31
N ARG A 151 1.37 -9.26 12.93
CA ARG A 151 2.59 -8.56 13.35
C ARG A 151 3.58 -8.45 12.21
N ILE A 152 4.42 -7.42 12.26
CA ILE A 152 5.52 -7.24 11.31
C ILE A 152 6.81 -7.73 11.97
N ARG A 153 7.59 -8.51 11.23
CA ARG A 153 8.91 -8.99 11.62
C ARG A 153 9.94 -8.39 10.67
N LEU A 154 10.83 -7.54 11.19
CA LEU A 154 11.90 -6.92 10.42
C LEU A 154 13.23 -7.51 10.88
N GLY A 155 13.69 -8.52 10.15
CA GLY A 155 14.94 -9.21 10.39
C GLY A 155 16.15 -8.41 9.93
N HIS A 156 17.14 -9.12 9.39
CA HIS A 156 18.41 -8.53 9.00
C HIS A 156 19.02 -9.24 7.80
N ARG A 157 19.80 -8.48 7.00
CA ARG A 157 20.64 -9.02 5.94
C ARG A 157 22.10 -8.98 6.33
N SER A 158 22.89 -9.91 5.81
CA SER A 158 24.33 -9.95 6.04
C SER A 158 25.04 -9.00 5.08
N ASP A 159 25.86 -8.12 5.63
CA ASP A 159 26.90 -7.38 4.92
C ASP A 159 28.20 -8.18 5.04
N THR A 160 28.60 -8.80 3.92
CA THR A 160 29.76 -9.69 3.86
C THR A 160 31.08 -8.92 3.87
N HIS A 161 31.09 -7.67 3.42
CA HIS A 161 32.27 -6.79 3.37
C HIS A 161 32.63 -6.30 4.77
N GLU A 162 31.64 -5.84 5.55
CA GLU A 162 31.86 -5.39 6.93
C GLU A 162 31.69 -6.49 7.98
N ARG A 163 31.29 -7.71 7.58
CA ARG A 163 30.94 -8.84 8.46
C ARG A 163 29.92 -8.46 9.54
N ARG A 164 28.92 -7.66 9.15
CA ARG A 164 27.88 -7.13 10.03
C ARG A 164 26.48 -7.56 9.58
N GLN A 165 25.53 -7.46 10.49
CA GLN A 165 24.12 -7.63 10.17
C GLN A 165 23.50 -6.25 10.03
N VAL A 166 22.89 -5.99 8.87
CA VAL A 166 22.19 -4.74 8.57
C VAL A 166 20.69 -4.97 8.86
N PRO A 167 20.11 -4.28 9.86
CA PRO A 167 18.69 -4.42 10.17
C PRO A 167 17.83 -3.93 9.01
N LEU A 168 16.86 -4.75 8.58
CA LEU A 168 15.87 -4.31 7.59
C LEU A 168 15.00 -3.16 8.10
N ALA A 169 14.90 -3.04 9.42
CA ALA A 169 14.25 -1.93 10.09
C ALA A 169 14.88 -0.55 9.83
N LEU A 170 16.04 -0.45 9.15
CA LEU A 170 16.63 0.83 8.70
C LEU A 170 16.25 1.21 7.26
N PHE A 171 15.57 0.32 6.52
CA PHE A 171 15.11 0.59 5.17
C PHE A 171 13.68 1.10 5.21
N ARG A 172 13.52 2.39 4.93
CA ARG A 172 12.24 3.11 5.01
C ARG A 172 11.18 2.52 4.10
N ASP A 173 11.58 2.15 2.89
CA ASP A 173 10.73 1.52 1.90
C ASP A 173 10.23 0.14 2.36
N ILE A 174 11.09 -0.71 2.92
CA ILE A 174 10.68 -2.00 3.50
C ILE A 174 9.68 -1.79 4.63
N VAL A 175 9.96 -0.90 5.59
CA VAL A 175 9.03 -0.63 6.69
C VAL A 175 7.69 -0.11 6.16
N ALA A 176 7.69 0.78 5.16
CA ALA A 176 6.47 1.29 4.55
C ALA A 176 5.68 0.21 3.78
N HIS A 177 6.36 -0.69 3.07
CA HIS A 177 5.76 -1.83 2.36
C HIS A 177 5.05 -2.76 3.36
N GLU A 178 5.73 -3.21 4.42
CA GLU A 178 5.13 -4.11 5.42
C GLU A 178 3.99 -3.47 6.20
N VAL A 179 4.10 -2.18 6.53
CA VAL A 179 3.02 -1.44 7.19
C VAL A 179 1.82 -1.31 6.25
N THR A 180 2.03 -1.20 4.94
CA THR A 180 0.94 -1.16 3.96
C THR A 180 0.17 -2.47 3.94
N HIS A 181 0.84 -3.62 3.99
CA HIS A 181 0.18 -4.92 4.14
C HIS A 181 -0.73 -4.96 5.39
N ALA A 182 -0.22 -4.50 6.53
CA ALA A 182 -1.00 -4.44 7.77
C ALA A 182 -2.21 -3.48 7.68
N ILE A 183 -2.06 -2.35 6.98
CA ILE A 183 -3.15 -1.40 6.74
C ILE A 183 -4.23 -2.06 5.86
N LEU A 184 -3.84 -2.72 4.78
CA LEU A 184 -4.75 -3.35 3.84
C LEU A 184 -5.49 -4.53 4.47
N ASP A 185 -4.82 -5.36 5.26
CA ASP A 185 -5.47 -6.45 6.00
C ASP A 185 -6.50 -5.92 7.01
N GLY A 186 -6.17 -4.83 7.72
CA GLY A 186 -7.14 -4.14 8.60
C GLY A 186 -8.30 -3.47 7.85
N TYR A 187 -8.07 -3.04 6.61
CA TYR A 187 -9.06 -2.35 5.78
C TYR A 187 -10.03 -3.29 5.08
N ARG A 188 -9.48 -4.30 4.39
CA ARG A 188 -10.12 -5.23 3.46
C ARG A 188 -9.53 -6.64 3.67
N PRO A 189 -9.91 -7.34 4.76
CA PRO A 189 -9.31 -8.64 5.12
C PRO A 189 -9.42 -9.72 4.04
N LYS A 190 -10.44 -9.64 3.17
CA LYS A 190 -10.73 -10.61 2.10
C LYS A 190 -9.89 -10.42 0.82
N TRP A 191 -9.08 -9.35 0.76
CA TRP A 191 -8.10 -9.18 -0.32
C TRP A 191 -6.87 -10.10 -0.16
N ALA A 192 -6.67 -10.70 1.02
CA ALA A 192 -5.56 -11.62 1.28
C ALA A 192 -5.99 -12.79 2.19
N ASP A 193 -7.27 -13.19 2.15
CA ASP A 193 -7.71 -14.41 2.81
C ASP A 193 -7.32 -15.66 2.00
N ALA A 194 -7.60 -16.84 2.56
CA ALA A 194 -7.28 -18.12 1.93
C ALA A 194 -8.00 -18.38 0.58
N HIS A 195 -8.95 -17.50 0.21
CA HIS A 195 -9.72 -17.59 -1.02
C HIS A 195 -9.39 -16.43 -2.00
N ALA A 196 -8.42 -15.57 -1.66
CA ALA A 196 -7.94 -14.53 -2.56
C ALA A 196 -7.18 -15.17 -3.72
N GLY A 197 -7.55 -14.79 -4.95
CA GLY A 197 -6.84 -15.21 -6.15
C GLY A 197 -5.50 -14.49 -6.30
N VAL A 198 -4.64 -15.02 -7.17
CA VAL A 198 -3.29 -14.48 -7.43
C VAL A 198 -3.34 -13.00 -7.85
N ASP A 199 -4.33 -12.58 -8.65
CA ASP A 199 -4.49 -11.17 -9.04
C ASP A 199 -4.78 -10.25 -7.84
N THR A 200 -5.60 -10.69 -6.89
CA THR A 200 -5.91 -9.90 -5.71
C THR A 200 -4.70 -9.80 -4.78
N LEU A 201 -3.92 -10.89 -4.66
CA LEU A 201 -2.64 -10.87 -3.95
C LEU A 201 -1.62 -9.98 -4.67
N ALA A 202 -1.54 -10.03 -5.99
CA ALA A 202 -0.66 -9.17 -6.79
C ALA A 202 -1.05 -7.70 -6.67
N LEU A 203 -2.35 -7.38 -6.60
CA LEU A 203 -2.82 -6.03 -6.31
C LEU A 203 -2.36 -5.58 -4.93
N HIS A 204 -2.39 -6.48 -3.95
CA HIS A 204 -1.91 -6.22 -2.61
C HIS A 204 -0.42 -5.84 -2.62
N GLU A 205 0.42 -6.60 -3.33
CA GLU A 205 1.84 -6.29 -3.55
C GLU A 205 2.04 -4.96 -4.29
N ALA A 206 1.33 -4.75 -5.40
CA ALA A 206 1.44 -3.53 -6.21
C ALA A 206 1.17 -2.26 -5.36
N VAL A 207 0.16 -2.32 -4.48
CA VAL A 207 -0.16 -1.21 -3.59
C VAL A 207 0.94 -1.01 -2.55
N ALA A 208 1.47 -2.09 -1.96
CA ALA A 208 2.57 -2.01 -0.99
C ALA A 208 3.85 -1.42 -1.62
N ASP A 209 4.20 -1.85 -2.83
CA ASP A 209 5.34 -1.34 -3.60
C ASP A 209 5.18 0.13 -3.94
N VAL A 210 4.04 0.53 -4.54
CA VAL A 210 3.82 1.94 -4.92
C VAL A 210 3.80 2.84 -3.69
N VAL A 211 3.20 2.40 -2.57
CA VAL A 211 3.24 3.17 -1.32
C VAL A 211 4.67 3.30 -0.82
N ALA A 212 5.46 2.23 -0.81
CA ALA A 212 6.85 2.27 -0.35
C ALA A 212 7.71 3.20 -1.21
N ILE A 213 7.69 3.00 -2.53
CA ILE A 213 8.45 3.78 -3.52
C ILE A 213 8.05 5.25 -3.45
N LEU A 214 6.76 5.56 -3.58
CA LEU A 214 6.31 6.95 -3.62
C LEU A 214 6.40 7.63 -2.26
N SER A 215 6.33 6.91 -1.13
CA SER A 215 6.56 7.52 0.19
C SER A 215 8.00 8.02 0.31
N VAL A 216 8.98 7.24 -0.16
CA VAL A 216 10.39 7.64 -0.17
C VAL A 216 10.65 8.74 -1.19
N PHE A 217 10.14 8.58 -2.42
CA PHE A 217 10.27 9.57 -3.50
C PHE A 217 9.56 10.90 -3.20
N SER A 218 8.61 10.92 -2.27
CA SER A 218 7.94 12.16 -1.84
C SER A 218 8.80 13.07 -0.95
N ALA A 219 10.04 12.68 -0.62
CA ALA A 219 11.00 13.52 0.10
C ALA A 219 11.87 14.30 -0.90
N ASP A 220 11.82 15.62 -0.85
CA ASP A 220 12.51 16.52 -1.76
C ASP A 220 14.04 16.26 -1.76
N GLU A 221 14.63 15.96 -0.60
CA GLU A 221 16.05 15.62 -0.48
C GLU A 221 16.42 14.35 -1.25
N ARG A 222 15.52 13.36 -1.28
CA ARG A 222 15.75 12.11 -2.00
C ARG A 222 15.62 12.32 -3.51
N VAL A 223 14.62 13.07 -3.97
CA VAL A 223 14.50 13.37 -5.40
C VAL A 223 15.70 14.19 -5.89
N GLY A 224 16.14 15.17 -5.10
CA GLY A 224 17.34 15.95 -5.37
C GLY A 224 18.58 15.07 -5.53
N GLN A 225 18.81 14.12 -4.62
CA GLN A 225 19.93 13.18 -4.70
C GLN A 225 19.84 12.25 -5.92
N LEU A 226 18.65 11.69 -6.22
CA LEU A 226 18.43 10.83 -7.39
C LEU A 226 18.82 11.56 -8.68
N LEU A 227 18.49 12.85 -8.77
CA LEU A 227 18.82 13.68 -9.92
C LEU A 227 20.28 14.18 -9.91
N ALA A 228 20.86 14.45 -8.75
CA ALA A 228 22.25 14.87 -8.63
C ALA A 228 23.22 13.81 -9.18
N GLY A 229 22.87 12.51 -9.10
CA GLY A 229 23.63 11.44 -9.76
C GLY A 229 23.54 11.45 -11.29
N ALA A 230 22.61 12.20 -11.89
CA ALA A 230 22.45 12.37 -13.34
C ALA A 230 23.09 13.65 -13.88
N LEU A 231 23.54 14.56 -13.01
CA LEU A 231 23.91 15.92 -13.37
C LEU A 231 25.27 16.28 -12.75
N PRO A 232 26.02 17.25 -13.32
CA PRO A 232 27.19 17.79 -12.66
C PRO A 232 26.81 18.49 -11.34
N PRO A 233 27.75 18.65 -10.38
CA PRO A 233 27.48 19.25 -9.06
C PRO A 233 26.82 20.63 -9.10
N ASP A 234 27.20 21.46 -10.08
CA ASP A 234 26.62 22.78 -10.35
C ASP A 234 25.96 22.76 -11.74
N PRO A 235 24.71 22.28 -11.86
CA PRO A 235 24.07 22.11 -13.16
C PRO A 235 23.74 23.45 -13.81
N THR A 236 24.14 23.59 -15.07
CA THR A 236 23.78 24.74 -15.91
C THR A 236 22.33 24.65 -16.37
N ALA A 237 21.80 25.74 -16.93
CA ALA A 237 20.47 25.71 -17.55
C ALA A 237 20.37 24.69 -18.70
N ALA A 238 21.47 24.41 -19.42
CA ALA A 238 21.52 23.40 -20.47
C ALA A 238 21.43 21.98 -19.89
N ASP A 239 22.12 21.70 -18.78
CA ASP A 239 22.05 20.41 -18.09
C ASP A 239 20.63 20.15 -17.57
N LEU A 240 20.01 21.16 -16.97
CA LEU A 240 18.62 21.07 -16.51
C LEU A 240 17.62 20.93 -17.67
N ALA A 241 17.90 21.52 -18.83
CA ALA A 241 17.10 21.29 -20.05
C ALA A 241 17.24 19.85 -20.57
N GLY A 242 18.39 19.21 -20.33
CA GLY A 242 18.69 17.83 -20.68
C GLY A 242 17.97 16.76 -19.85
N ILE A 243 17.19 17.13 -18.83
CA ILE A 243 16.35 16.17 -18.09
C ILE A 243 15.16 15.76 -18.97
N THR A 244 15.28 14.59 -19.62
CA THR A 244 14.28 13.98 -20.51
C THR A 244 13.43 12.93 -19.78
N ALA A 245 12.44 12.37 -20.48
CA ALA A 245 11.67 11.23 -19.98
C ALA A 245 12.55 10.04 -19.60
N ASP A 246 13.49 9.68 -20.47
CA ASP A 246 14.37 8.54 -20.27
C ASP A 246 15.23 8.70 -19.01
N VAL A 247 15.77 9.90 -18.77
CA VAL A 247 16.55 10.19 -17.56
C VAL A 247 15.68 10.06 -16.31
N LEU A 248 14.47 10.62 -16.32
CA LEU A 248 13.56 10.54 -15.18
C LEU A 248 13.10 9.11 -14.92
N GLN A 249 12.81 8.35 -15.98
CA GLN A 249 12.42 6.95 -15.92
C GLN A 249 13.56 6.10 -15.37
N GLU A 250 14.76 6.19 -15.94
CA GLU A 250 15.95 5.46 -15.46
C GLU A 250 16.18 5.71 -13.97
N ARG A 251 16.10 6.96 -13.52
CA ARG A 251 16.33 7.32 -12.12
C ARG A 251 15.21 6.86 -11.19
N LEU A 252 13.95 7.06 -11.54
CA LEU A 252 12.82 6.65 -10.69
C LEU A 252 12.66 5.13 -10.65
N PHE A 253 12.84 4.46 -11.79
CA PHE A 253 12.61 3.01 -11.92
C PHE A 253 13.79 2.23 -11.35
N GLY A 254 15.03 2.68 -11.60
CA GLY A 254 16.21 2.12 -10.94
C GLY A 254 16.18 2.30 -9.42
N PHE A 255 15.61 3.41 -8.93
CA PHE A 255 15.33 3.57 -7.51
C PHE A 255 14.29 2.55 -7.01
N ALA A 256 13.20 2.36 -7.75
CA ALA A 256 12.15 1.42 -7.39
C ALA A 256 12.63 -0.04 -7.39
N ASP A 257 13.50 -0.43 -8.31
CA ASP A 257 14.16 -1.75 -8.32
C ASP A 257 14.99 -2.00 -7.05
N GLY A 258 15.51 -0.92 -6.44
CA GLY A 258 16.23 -0.95 -5.17
C GLY A 258 15.48 -1.67 -4.05
N LEU A 259 14.14 -1.55 -4.00
CA LEU A 259 13.29 -2.19 -3.00
C LEU A 259 13.48 -3.72 -2.95
N ALA A 260 13.53 -4.38 -4.11
CA ALA A 260 13.75 -5.82 -4.19
C ALA A 260 15.18 -6.20 -3.74
N THR A 261 16.16 -5.35 -4.05
CA THR A 261 17.57 -5.59 -3.69
C THR A 261 17.85 -5.36 -2.21
N HIS A 262 17.09 -4.52 -1.51
CA HIS A 262 17.28 -4.24 -0.08
C HIS A 262 17.07 -5.46 0.81
N ARG A 263 16.36 -6.49 0.35
CA ARG A 263 16.21 -7.78 1.06
C ARG A 263 17.35 -8.76 0.74
N ALA A 264 18.11 -8.55 -0.34
CA ALA A 264 19.18 -9.45 -0.76
C ALA A 264 20.47 -9.27 0.06
N PRO A 265 21.24 -10.34 0.33
CA PRO A 265 22.56 -10.20 0.93
C PRO A 265 23.50 -9.39 0.03
N GLU A 266 24.36 -8.55 0.63
CA GLU A 266 25.34 -7.76 -0.12
C GLU A 266 26.41 -8.71 -0.70
N ALA A 267 26.49 -8.76 -2.03
CA ALA A 267 27.36 -9.69 -2.75
C ALA A 267 28.84 -9.43 -2.43
N GLY A 268 29.45 -10.35 -1.69
CA GLY A 268 30.88 -10.64 -1.75
C GLY A 268 31.09 -11.66 -2.87
N GLY A 269 31.93 -11.32 -3.85
CA GLY A 269 32.06 -12.01 -5.14
C GLY A 269 31.87 -13.53 -5.11
N ALA A 270 30.69 -13.99 -5.54
CA ALA A 270 30.43 -15.31 -6.08
C ALA A 270 29.03 -15.31 -6.72
N GLN A 271 28.97 -15.82 -7.94
CA GLN A 271 27.77 -15.94 -8.77
C GLN A 271 26.75 -16.90 -8.13
N ASN A 272 25.84 -16.39 -7.28
CA ASN A 272 24.65 -17.14 -6.87
C ASN A 272 23.44 -16.63 -7.68
N SER A 273 23.30 -17.26 -8.84
CA SER A 273 22.45 -16.90 -9.99
C SER A 273 20.95 -17.22 -9.84
N ALA A 274 20.41 -17.48 -8.65
CA ALA A 274 18.99 -17.80 -8.49
C ALA A 274 18.18 -16.61 -7.92
N ALA A 275 18.62 -16.01 -6.81
CA ALA A 275 17.97 -14.83 -6.23
C ALA A 275 18.28 -13.56 -7.05
N GLN A 276 19.51 -13.46 -7.57
CA GLN A 276 19.94 -12.34 -8.41
C GLN A 276 19.35 -12.42 -9.82
N ALA A 277 19.11 -13.62 -10.37
CA ALA A 277 18.44 -13.77 -11.67
C ALA A 277 16.92 -13.57 -11.61
N GLY A 278 16.29 -13.73 -10.43
CA GLY A 278 14.89 -13.32 -10.23
C GLY A 278 14.73 -11.81 -10.14
N ALA A 279 15.66 -11.11 -9.47
CA ALA A 279 15.69 -9.65 -9.43
C ALA A 279 16.15 -9.00 -10.76
N SER A 280 17.04 -9.67 -11.51
CA SER A 280 17.57 -9.17 -12.80
C SER A 280 16.67 -9.44 -14.01
N ARG A 281 15.60 -10.23 -13.88
CA ARG A 281 14.67 -10.56 -14.98
C ARG A 281 13.37 -9.74 -14.96
N ASN A 282 13.25 -8.86 -13.98
CA ASN A 282 12.03 -8.22 -13.55
C ASN A 282 12.34 -6.76 -13.15
N SER A 283 13.32 -6.12 -13.79
CA SER A 283 13.56 -4.69 -13.57
C SER A 283 12.34 -3.94 -14.07
N LEU A 284 11.92 -2.89 -13.37
CA LEU A 284 10.88 -2.01 -13.87
C LEU A 284 11.32 -1.32 -15.18
N THR A 285 12.62 -1.27 -15.46
CA THR A 285 13.18 -0.77 -16.72
C THR A 285 13.09 -1.76 -17.89
N ASP A 286 12.76 -3.03 -17.63
CA ASP A 286 12.55 -4.03 -18.66
C ASP A 286 11.18 -3.84 -19.34
N ASP A 287 11.04 -4.38 -20.57
CA ASP A 287 9.76 -4.44 -21.26
C ASP A 287 8.76 -5.32 -20.50
N ILE A 288 7.50 -4.88 -20.47
CA ILE A 288 6.41 -5.63 -19.83
C ILE A 288 6.05 -6.83 -20.69
N ALA A 289 6.12 -8.03 -20.12
CA ALA A 289 5.73 -9.26 -20.81
C ALA A 289 4.25 -9.22 -21.24
N ASP A 290 3.96 -9.61 -22.48
CA ASP A 290 2.60 -9.63 -23.03
C ASP A 290 1.63 -10.51 -22.21
N ASP A 291 2.15 -11.57 -21.59
CA ASP A 291 1.40 -12.57 -20.82
C ASP A 291 1.52 -12.38 -19.30
N TRP A 292 1.90 -11.17 -18.84
CA TRP A 292 2.17 -10.88 -17.43
C TRP A 292 1.03 -11.30 -16.47
N ARG A 293 -0.22 -11.26 -16.93
CA ARG A 293 -1.41 -11.69 -16.16
C ARG A 293 -1.41 -13.19 -15.83
N THR A 294 -0.61 -13.99 -16.51
CA THR A 294 -0.49 -15.44 -16.30
C THR A 294 0.65 -15.81 -15.34
N LEU A 295 1.52 -14.87 -14.99
CA LEU A 295 2.69 -15.11 -14.13
C LEU A 295 2.26 -15.65 -12.76
N PRO A 296 2.86 -16.76 -12.26
CA PRO A 296 2.32 -17.49 -11.11
C PRO A 296 2.49 -16.76 -9.77
N GLY A 297 3.50 -15.88 -9.66
CA GLY A 297 3.83 -15.18 -8.42
C GLY A 297 3.19 -13.79 -8.35
N PRO A 298 2.57 -13.40 -7.22
CA PRO A 298 1.94 -12.10 -7.09
C PRO A 298 2.91 -10.93 -7.21
N HIS A 299 4.16 -11.10 -6.76
CA HIS A 299 5.22 -10.10 -6.92
C HIS A 299 5.57 -9.83 -8.40
N ALA A 300 5.65 -10.86 -9.24
CA ALA A 300 5.93 -10.64 -10.67
C ALA A 300 4.69 -10.08 -11.38
N ARG A 301 3.50 -10.52 -10.98
CA ARG A 301 2.22 -10.07 -11.55
C ARG A 301 1.85 -8.63 -11.14
N SER A 302 2.43 -8.09 -10.07
CA SER A 302 2.20 -6.71 -9.62
C SER A 302 2.97 -5.67 -10.44
N GLN A 303 4.14 -6.03 -10.97
CA GLN A 303 5.10 -5.10 -11.56
C GLN A 303 4.54 -4.21 -12.69
N PRO A 304 3.73 -4.72 -13.64
CA PRO A 304 3.19 -3.88 -14.72
C PRO A 304 2.36 -2.71 -14.20
N VAL A 305 1.62 -2.90 -13.10
CA VAL A 305 0.82 -1.83 -12.49
C VAL A 305 1.69 -0.85 -11.71
N VAL A 306 2.75 -1.33 -11.05
CA VAL A 306 3.77 -0.46 -10.44
C VAL A 306 4.42 0.40 -11.52
N HIS A 307 4.88 -0.21 -12.62
CA HIS A 307 5.42 0.48 -13.79
C HIS A 307 4.44 1.54 -14.30
N ALA A 308 3.18 1.18 -14.57
CA ALA A 308 2.18 2.12 -15.09
C ALA A 308 2.02 3.36 -14.19
N LEU A 309 1.94 3.18 -12.87
CA LEU A 309 1.80 4.30 -11.93
C LEU A 309 3.07 5.15 -11.83
N LEU A 310 4.26 4.57 -11.94
CA LEU A 310 5.50 5.35 -12.02
C LEU A 310 5.64 6.10 -13.35
N SER A 311 5.16 5.53 -14.46
CA SER A 311 5.09 6.23 -15.76
C SER A 311 4.15 7.44 -15.71
N VAL A 312 3.06 7.36 -14.95
CA VAL A 312 2.20 8.54 -14.66
C VAL A 312 3.02 9.64 -13.98
N VAL A 313 3.86 9.29 -12.99
CA VAL A 313 4.71 10.26 -12.30
C VAL A 313 5.69 10.90 -13.27
N VAL A 314 6.43 10.12 -14.07
CA VAL A 314 7.41 10.64 -15.05
C VAL A 314 6.76 11.61 -16.02
N ARG A 315 5.62 11.23 -16.61
CA ARG A 315 4.91 12.07 -17.56
C ARG A 315 4.47 13.40 -16.96
N LEU A 316 3.75 13.35 -15.83
CA LEU A 316 3.22 14.56 -15.20
C LEU A 316 4.35 15.44 -14.63
N TRP A 317 5.47 14.83 -14.25
CA TRP A 317 6.67 15.55 -13.88
C TRP A 317 7.20 16.36 -15.05
N LEU A 318 7.39 15.77 -16.23
CA LEU A 318 7.82 16.48 -17.44
C LEU A 318 6.85 17.61 -17.84
N GLU A 319 5.55 17.34 -17.81
CA GLU A 319 4.52 18.35 -18.11
C GLU A 319 4.62 19.54 -17.13
N ARG A 320 4.95 19.28 -15.86
CA ARG A 320 5.21 20.32 -14.86
C ARG A 320 6.53 21.07 -15.12
N LEU A 321 7.58 20.37 -15.52
CA LEU A 321 8.88 20.99 -15.86
C LEU A 321 8.82 21.86 -17.12
N ALA A 322 7.88 21.60 -18.03
CA ALA A 322 7.67 22.39 -19.25
C ALA A 322 7.01 23.77 -18.98
N ARG A 323 6.46 24.00 -17.77
CA ARG A 323 5.88 25.29 -17.39
C ARG A 323 6.98 26.32 -17.15
N PRO A 324 6.71 27.64 -17.36
CA PRO A 324 7.69 28.69 -17.08
C PRO A 324 8.28 28.57 -15.68
N GLY A 325 9.62 28.60 -15.57
CA GLY A 325 10.33 28.43 -14.30
C GLY A 325 10.44 26.99 -13.78
N GLY A 326 9.81 26.00 -14.43
CA GLY A 326 9.83 24.60 -13.99
C GLY A 326 11.22 23.96 -13.92
N ARG A 327 12.20 24.53 -14.63
CA ARG A 327 13.61 24.10 -14.68
C ARG A 327 14.58 25.19 -14.18
N ALA A 328 14.12 26.09 -13.29
CA ALA A 328 14.94 27.19 -12.78
C ALA A 328 16.13 26.73 -11.91
N GLY A 329 16.08 25.52 -11.37
CA GLY A 329 17.14 24.93 -10.56
C GLY A 329 16.82 23.48 -10.20
N LEU A 330 17.82 22.73 -9.73
CA LEU A 330 17.65 21.33 -9.33
C LEU A 330 16.58 21.16 -8.25
N ASP A 331 16.55 22.05 -7.26
CA ASP A 331 15.55 22.04 -6.18
C ASP A 331 14.12 22.17 -6.74
N GLN A 332 13.94 23.01 -7.77
CA GLN A 332 12.64 23.19 -8.41
C GLN A 332 12.20 21.95 -9.19
N VAL A 333 13.15 21.29 -9.84
CA VAL A 333 12.91 20.01 -10.54
C VAL A 333 12.55 18.93 -9.51
N ALA A 334 13.32 18.81 -8.43
CA ALA A 334 13.11 17.83 -7.37
C ALA A 334 11.76 18.03 -6.67
N ALA A 335 11.43 19.26 -6.28
CA ALA A 335 10.15 19.62 -5.68
C ALA A 335 8.98 19.31 -6.62
N ALA A 336 9.14 19.54 -7.93
CA ALA A 336 8.13 19.14 -8.91
C ALA A 336 7.88 17.63 -8.88
N GLY A 337 8.93 16.81 -8.91
CA GLY A 337 8.82 15.35 -8.84
C GLY A 337 8.15 14.88 -7.55
N ALA A 338 8.59 15.39 -6.40
CA ALA A 338 8.03 15.03 -5.10
C ALA A 338 6.55 15.41 -4.98
N VAL A 339 6.13 16.57 -5.51
CA VAL A 339 4.71 16.97 -5.57
C VAL A 339 3.87 16.00 -6.42
N ILE A 340 4.35 15.62 -7.61
CA ILE A 340 3.64 14.68 -8.48
C ILE A 340 3.56 13.30 -7.80
N GLY A 341 4.65 12.81 -7.22
CA GLY A 341 4.69 11.53 -6.50
C GLY A 341 3.67 11.48 -5.36
N ARG A 342 3.62 12.53 -4.52
CA ARG A 342 2.60 12.65 -3.46
C ARG A 342 1.18 12.61 -4.01
N ARG A 343 0.94 13.26 -5.15
CA ARG A 343 -0.40 13.34 -5.75
C ARG A 343 -0.85 12.00 -6.35
N VAL A 344 0.03 11.29 -7.06
CA VAL A 344 -0.26 9.95 -7.61
C VAL A 344 -0.49 8.94 -6.48
N LEU A 345 0.34 8.99 -5.42
CA LEU A 345 0.12 8.18 -4.22
C LEU A 345 -1.25 8.45 -3.59
N ALA A 346 -1.64 9.72 -3.47
CA ALA A 346 -2.94 10.09 -2.92
C ALA A 346 -4.12 9.65 -3.82
N MET A 347 -3.96 9.63 -5.14
CA MET A 347 -4.94 9.07 -6.08
C MET A 347 -5.10 7.56 -5.88
N LEU A 348 -3.99 6.81 -5.81
CA LEU A 348 -4.01 5.37 -5.53
C LEU A 348 -4.73 5.05 -4.22
N VAL A 349 -4.29 5.68 -3.13
CA VAL A 349 -4.82 5.43 -1.78
C VAL A 349 -6.31 5.78 -1.69
N ARG A 350 -6.75 6.91 -2.28
CA ARG A 350 -8.20 7.22 -2.38
C ARG A 350 -8.96 6.18 -3.19
N GLY A 351 -8.36 5.71 -4.28
CA GLY A 351 -8.93 4.70 -5.17
C GLY A 351 -9.34 3.44 -4.42
N LEU A 352 -8.54 2.97 -3.45
CA LEU A 352 -8.87 1.83 -2.57
C LEU A 352 -10.22 2.01 -1.82
N GLY A 353 -10.65 3.25 -1.62
CA GLY A 353 -11.95 3.65 -1.09
C GLY A 353 -13.15 3.27 -1.96
N TYR A 354 -12.91 2.89 -3.22
CA TYR A 354 -13.88 2.69 -4.29
C TYR A 354 -13.86 1.26 -4.88
N LEU A 355 -13.06 0.35 -4.31
CA LEU A 355 -12.97 -1.05 -4.75
C LEU A 355 -13.98 -1.95 -4.02
N PRO A 356 -14.47 -3.02 -4.70
CA PRO A 356 -15.29 -4.04 -4.06
C PRO A 356 -14.51 -4.76 -2.94
N PRO A 357 -15.21 -5.29 -1.92
CA PRO A 357 -14.56 -5.89 -0.76
C PRO A 357 -13.94 -7.27 -1.03
N VAL A 358 -14.24 -7.92 -2.16
CA VAL A 358 -13.81 -9.28 -2.51
C VAL A 358 -13.49 -9.41 -4.00
N ASP A 359 -12.52 -10.26 -4.33
CA ASP A 359 -11.91 -10.44 -5.66
C ASP A 359 -11.94 -9.16 -6.50
N THR A 360 -11.24 -8.15 -6.00
CA THR A 360 -11.00 -6.95 -6.80
C THR A 360 -10.05 -7.30 -7.94
N THR A 361 -10.27 -6.64 -9.07
CA THR A 361 -9.48 -6.78 -10.30
C THR A 361 -8.61 -5.55 -10.54
N TRP A 362 -7.74 -5.61 -11.56
CA TRP A 362 -6.97 -4.46 -12.03
C TRP A 362 -7.85 -3.38 -12.63
N GLU A 363 -8.92 -3.79 -13.31
CA GLU A 363 -9.94 -2.93 -13.90
C GLU A 363 -10.74 -2.21 -12.81
N ASP A 364 -11.04 -2.89 -11.69
CA ASP A 364 -11.64 -2.28 -10.50
C ASP A 364 -10.71 -1.26 -9.84
N LEU A 365 -9.40 -1.54 -9.81
CA LEU A 365 -8.40 -0.61 -9.28
C LEU A 365 -8.38 0.69 -10.10
N LEU A 366 -8.26 0.58 -11.42
CA LEU A 366 -8.30 1.73 -12.33
C LEU A 366 -9.61 2.50 -12.19
N HIS A 367 -10.74 1.79 -12.19
CA HIS A 367 -12.04 2.41 -11.99
C HIS A 367 -12.12 3.14 -10.65
N GLY A 368 -11.62 2.55 -9.56
CA GLY A 368 -11.58 3.16 -8.25
C GLY A 368 -10.73 4.42 -8.20
N ILE A 369 -9.52 4.41 -8.78
CA ILE A 369 -8.62 5.58 -8.85
C ILE A 369 -9.31 6.75 -9.56
N LEU A 370 -9.91 6.49 -10.72
CA LEU A 370 -10.56 7.53 -11.53
C LEU A 370 -11.82 8.06 -10.86
N SER A 371 -12.68 7.17 -10.34
CA SER A 371 -13.93 7.56 -9.68
C SER A 371 -13.66 8.34 -8.39
N ALA A 372 -12.65 7.97 -7.61
CA ALA A 372 -12.27 8.70 -6.40
C ALA A 372 -11.70 10.10 -6.68
N ASP A 373 -11.03 10.25 -7.82
CA ASP A 373 -10.50 11.56 -8.24
C ASP A 373 -11.58 12.44 -8.88
N GLU A 374 -12.45 11.88 -9.72
CA GLU A 374 -13.65 12.53 -10.27
C GLU A 374 -14.49 13.20 -9.18
N GLN A 375 -14.69 12.52 -8.05
CA GLN A 375 -15.49 13.05 -6.93
C GLN A 375 -14.79 14.17 -6.16
N LEU A 376 -13.45 14.17 -6.06
CA LEU A 376 -12.73 15.15 -5.25
C LEU A 376 -12.20 16.34 -6.04
N VAL A 377 -11.80 16.12 -7.29
CA VAL A 377 -11.24 17.15 -8.19
C VAL A 377 -11.90 17.03 -9.57
N PRO A 378 -13.17 17.50 -9.71
CA PRO A 378 -13.95 17.30 -10.94
C PRO A 378 -13.32 17.92 -12.19
N GLN A 379 -12.62 19.05 -12.04
CA GLN A 379 -12.06 19.82 -13.16
C GLN A 379 -10.81 19.18 -13.77
N ASP A 380 -9.99 18.48 -12.97
CA ASP A 380 -8.72 17.84 -13.37
C ASP A 380 -7.88 18.68 -14.38
N GLU A 381 -7.62 19.95 -14.05
CA GLU A 381 -6.95 20.89 -14.97
C GLU A 381 -5.55 20.40 -15.43
N SER A 382 -4.91 19.56 -14.61
CA SER A 382 -3.59 18.98 -14.91
C SER A 382 -3.67 17.57 -15.51
N ARG A 383 -4.87 17.11 -15.92
CA ARG A 383 -5.12 15.88 -16.69
C ARG A 383 -4.50 14.61 -16.08
N TYR A 384 -4.53 14.50 -14.75
CA TYR A 384 -4.03 13.33 -14.04
C TYR A 384 -4.80 12.06 -14.43
N ARG A 385 -6.12 12.16 -14.61
CA ARG A 385 -6.96 11.01 -15.00
C ARG A 385 -6.59 10.48 -16.38
N ASP A 386 -6.28 11.37 -17.33
CA ASP A 386 -5.84 10.98 -18.68
C ASP A 386 -4.49 10.28 -18.65
N ALA A 387 -3.55 10.76 -17.82
CA ALA A 387 -2.26 10.11 -17.65
C ALA A 387 -2.41 8.70 -17.07
N VAL A 388 -3.25 8.53 -16.05
CA VAL A 388 -3.56 7.22 -15.44
C VAL A 388 -4.22 6.28 -16.46
N LEU A 389 -5.23 6.76 -17.20
CA LEU A 389 -5.90 5.95 -18.23
C LEU A 389 -4.92 5.46 -19.30
N GLN A 390 -4.05 6.35 -19.80
CA GLN A 390 -3.10 5.99 -20.84
C GLN A 390 -2.03 5.01 -20.33
N ALA A 391 -1.54 5.18 -19.10
CA ALA A 391 -0.55 4.27 -18.52
C ALA A 391 -1.12 2.87 -18.26
N PHE A 392 -2.36 2.77 -17.80
CA PHE A 392 -3.01 1.46 -17.61
C PHE A 392 -3.37 0.80 -18.96
N ALA A 393 -3.78 1.59 -19.96
CA ALA A 393 -4.03 1.06 -21.31
C ALA A 393 -2.75 0.47 -21.93
N ALA A 394 -1.58 1.07 -21.68
CA ALA A 394 -0.29 0.58 -22.17
C ALA A 394 0.07 -0.83 -21.66
N ILE A 395 -0.50 -1.26 -20.53
CA ILE A 395 -0.29 -2.60 -19.95
C ILE A 395 -1.49 -3.54 -20.17
N GLY A 396 -2.45 -3.13 -21.02
CA GLY A 396 -3.66 -3.91 -21.31
C GLY A 396 -4.68 -3.93 -20.17
N VAL A 397 -4.72 -2.91 -19.30
CA VAL A 397 -5.77 -2.75 -18.28
C VAL A 397 -6.72 -1.62 -18.69
N LEU A 398 -8.01 -1.93 -18.78
CA LEU A 398 -9.07 -0.98 -19.14
C LEU A 398 -9.96 -0.66 -17.93
N ARG A 399 -10.63 0.50 -17.94
CA ARG A 399 -11.53 0.89 -16.83
C ARG A 399 -12.71 -0.09 -16.79
N ALA A 400 -13.02 -0.63 -15.62
CA ALA A 400 -14.24 -1.41 -15.43
C ALA A 400 -15.48 -0.59 -15.81
N ALA A 401 -16.49 -1.25 -16.38
CA ALA A 401 -17.73 -0.61 -16.77
C ALA A 401 -18.43 -0.01 -15.53
N PRO A 402 -18.70 1.30 -15.51
CA PRO A 402 -19.37 1.94 -14.38
C PRO A 402 -20.81 1.44 -14.26
N ILE A 403 -21.31 1.31 -13.03
CA ILE A 403 -22.74 1.23 -12.78
C ILE A 403 -23.36 2.59 -13.07
N ASP A 404 -24.49 2.64 -13.77
CA ASP A 404 -25.29 3.86 -13.91
C ASP A 404 -25.97 4.18 -12.58
N VAL A 405 -25.24 4.88 -11.71
CA VAL A 405 -25.69 5.24 -10.38
C VAL A 405 -26.87 6.23 -10.46
N ALA A 406 -26.94 7.08 -11.47
CA ALA A 406 -28.04 8.03 -11.60
C ALA A 406 -29.37 7.31 -11.88
N ALA A 407 -29.36 6.35 -12.81
CA ALA A 407 -30.50 5.49 -13.08
C ALA A 407 -30.85 4.63 -11.85
N LEU A 408 -29.85 3.99 -11.24
CA LEU A 408 -30.06 3.12 -10.08
C LEU A 408 -30.65 3.90 -8.89
N ALA A 409 -30.01 5.00 -8.49
CA ALA A 409 -30.44 5.83 -7.36
C ALA A 409 -31.86 6.35 -7.53
N SER A 410 -32.28 6.69 -8.76
CA SER A 410 -33.64 7.14 -9.06
C SER A 410 -34.69 6.04 -8.86
N ALA A 411 -34.30 4.76 -8.97
CA ALA A 411 -35.16 3.62 -8.75
C ALA A 411 -35.16 3.10 -7.30
N LEU A 412 -34.26 3.60 -6.44
CA LEU A 412 -34.15 3.13 -5.06
C LEU A 412 -35.17 3.78 -4.13
N ARG A 413 -35.69 2.98 -3.21
CA ARG A 413 -36.31 3.45 -1.97
C ARG A 413 -35.22 3.71 -0.95
N TYR A 414 -35.27 4.88 -0.32
CA TYR A 414 -34.36 5.27 0.76
C TYR A 414 -35.11 5.31 2.10
N PRO A 415 -35.51 4.17 2.69
CA PRO A 415 -36.14 4.15 4.00
C PRO A 415 -35.10 4.39 5.12
N ILE A 416 -34.08 5.22 4.88
CA ILE A 416 -32.87 5.32 5.69
C ILE A 416 -33.03 6.31 6.84
N ARG A 417 -32.41 5.99 7.97
CA ARG A 417 -32.09 6.90 9.07
C ARG A 417 -30.65 7.35 8.86
N LEU A 418 -30.45 8.58 8.38
CA LEU A 418 -29.12 9.08 8.00
C LEU A 418 -28.04 8.88 9.09
N ALA A 419 -28.39 9.14 10.36
CA ALA A 419 -27.48 8.91 11.48
C ALA A 419 -27.06 7.43 11.63
N ALA A 420 -27.99 6.49 11.41
CA ALA A 420 -27.71 5.07 11.45
C ALA A 420 -26.95 4.61 10.19
N LEU A 421 -27.26 5.18 9.02
CA LEU A 421 -26.58 4.85 7.77
C LEU A 421 -25.06 5.02 7.88
N ALA A 422 -24.59 6.00 8.68
CA ALA A 422 -23.18 6.30 8.88
C ALA A 422 -22.44 5.40 9.89
N SER A 423 -23.15 4.58 10.67
CA SER A 423 -22.56 3.83 11.79
C SER A 423 -23.05 2.40 11.97
N ASP A 424 -24.24 2.07 11.47
CA ASP A 424 -24.94 0.81 11.72
C ASP A 424 -25.00 -0.05 10.45
N PRO A 425 -24.28 -1.19 10.40
CA PRO A 425 -24.34 -2.12 9.28
C PRO A 425 -25.75 -2.65 8.97
N GLU A 426 -26.64 -2.77 9.96
CA GLU A 426 -28.02 -3.23 9.76
C GLU A 426 -28.83 -2.27 8.89
N GLU A 427 -28.53 -0.97 8.97
CA GLU A 427 -29.22 0.03 8.17
C GLU A 427 -28.89 -0.11 6.68
N VAL A 428 -27.65 -0.49 6.36
CA VAL A 428 -27.22 -0.81 4.99
C VAL A 428 -27.83 -2.13 4.53
N LEU A 429 -27.85 -3.16 5.39
CA LEU A 429 -28.47 -4.44 5.05
C LEU A 429 -29.95 -4.27 4.71
N ARG A 430 -30.69 -3.50 5.53
CA ARG A 430 -32.09 -3.16 5.29
C ARG A 430 -32.27 -2.40 3.98
N LEU A 431 -31.40 -1.43 3.68
CA LEU A 431 -31.42 -0.72 2.39
C LEU A 431 -31.26 -1.70 1.23
N ILE A 432 -30.30 -2.63 1.29
CA ILE A 432 -30.09 -3.64 0.23
C ILE A 432 -31.35 -4.48 0.05
N TRP A 433 -31.93 -4.98 1.14
CA TRP A 433 -33.10 -5.87 1.12
C TRP A 433 -34.38 -5.20 0.61
N GLU A 434 -34.62 -3.94 0.98
CA GLU A 434 -35.79 -3.17 0.54
C GLU A 434 -35.72 -2.75 -0.95
N ASN A 435 -34.60 -3.02 -1.62
CA ASN A 435 -34.33 -2.59 -2.99
C ASN A 435 -33.92 -3.75 -3.92
N PRO A 436 -34.89 -4.46 -4.53
CA PRO A 436 -34.59 -5.52 -5.50
C PRO A 436 -33.74 -5.04 -6.68
N ALA A 437 -33.94 -3.81 -7.15
CA ALA A 437 -33.12 -3.21 -8.21
C ALA A 437 -31.64 -3.10 -7.82
N LEU A 438 -31.34 -2.80 -6.56
CA LEU A 438 -29.98 -2.77 -6.04
C LEU A 438 -29.38 -4.19 -5.98
N MET A 439 -30.15 -5.18 -5.55
CA MET A 439 -29.70 -6.57 -5.54
C MET A 439 -29.39 -7.09 -6.94
N THR A 440 -30.26 -6.78 -7.91
CA THR A 440 -30.03 -7.10 -9.33
C THR A 440 -28.78 -6.42 -9.87
N ALA A 441 -28.62 -5.11 -9.63
CA ALA A 441 -27.45 -4.35 -10.08
C ALA A 441 -26.15 -4.86 -9.43
N ALA A 442 -26.20 -5.26 -8.16
CA ALA A 442 -25.08 -5.87 -7.44
C ALA A 442 -24.79 -7.32 -7.86
N GLY A 443 -25.74 -7.98 -8.53
CA GLY A 443 -25.66 -9.38 -8.90
C GLY A 443 -25.46 -10.29 -7.70
N ILE A 444 -26.23 -10.04 -6.64
CA ILE A 444 -26.30 -10.89 -5.44
C ILE A 444 -27.55 -11.78 -5.45
N ASP A 445 -27.44 -12.98 -4.87
CA ASP A 445 -28.52 -13.95 -4.77
C ASP A 445 -29.44 -13.59 -3.59
N PRO A 446 -30.73 -13.26 -3.81
CA PRO A 446 -31.64 -12.89 -2.73
C PRO A 446 -32.00 -14.05 -1.79
N THR A 447 -31.70 -15.29 -2.15
CA THR A 447 -31.98 -16.47 -1.32
C THR A 447 -30.85 -16.78 -0.33
N ARG A 448 -29.74 -16.04 -0.39
CA ARG A 448 -28.53 -16.29 0.40
C ARG A 448 -28.22 -15.08 1.30
N SER A 449 -27.62 -15.36 2.45
CA SER A 449 -27.28 -14.34 3.44
C SER A 449 -26.31 -13.29 2.90
N ILE A 450 -26.48 -12.05 3.33
CA ILE A 450 -25.61 -10.91 3.02
C ILE A 450 -24.99 -10.44 4.34
N SER A 451 -23.67 -10.27 4.38
CA SER A 451 -22.97 -9.66 5.50
C SER A 451 -22.62 -8.22 5.17
N VAL A 452 -22.86 -7.29 6.09
CA VAL A 452 -22.32 -5.93 6.05
C VAL A 452 -21.34 -5.81 7.21
N ASP A 453 -20.04 -5.84 6.93
CA ASP A 453 -19.06 -5.91 8.01
C ASP A 453 -18.88 -4.55 8.70
N ARG A 454 -18.83 -3.46 7.92
CA ARG A 454 -18.59 -2.10 8.41
C ARG A 454 -19.13 -1.02 7.48
N VAL A 455 -19.63 0.04 8.11
CA VAL A 455 -19.82 1.36 7.51
C VAL A 455 -18.61 2.25 7.82
N ARG A 456 -18.19 3.05 6.85
CA ARG A 456 -16.99 3.88 6.89
C ARG A 456 -17.32 5.31 6.42
N PRO A 457 -17.76 6.20 7.32
CA PRO A 457 -17.85 7.62 6.99
C PRO A 457 -16.45 8.15 6.69
N SER A 458 -16.38 9.10 5.75
CA SER A 458 -15.14 9.75 5.34
C SER A 458 -15.40 11.20 5.00
N VAL A 459 -14.52 12.08 5.46
CA VAL A 459 -14.52 13.50 5.09
C VAL A 459 -13.16 13.81 4.49
N ARG A 460 -13.13 14.12 3.20
CA ARG A 460 -11.93 14.40 2.43
C ARG A 460 -11.92 15.86 2.01
N VAL A 461 -10.72 16.43 1.92
CA VAL A 461 -10.51 17.80 1.49
C VAL A 461 -9.70 17.77 0.21
N SER A 462 -10.19 18.42 -0.83
CA SER A 462 -9.49 18.59 -2.11
C SER A 462 -8.34 19.59 -1.98
N PRO A 463 -7.41 19.66 -2.95
CA PRO A 463 -6.32 20.65 -2.92
C PRO A 463 -6.78 22.11 -2.87
N ASP A 464 -7.93 22.42 -3.45
CA ASP A 464 -8.56 23.74 -3.45
C ASP A 464 -9.45 23.99 -2.21
N GLY A 465 -9.51 23.04 -1.27
CA GLY A 465 -10.21 23.19 0.01
C GLY A 465 -11.68 22.75 -0.01
N PHE A 466 -12.17 22.20 -1.13
CA PHE A 466 -13.51 21.63 -1.22
C PHE A 466 -13.62 20.38 -0.34
N VAL A 467 -14.70 20.30 0.43
CA VAL A 467 -14.94 19.21 1.38
C VAL A 467 -15.93 18.22 0.78
N VAL A 468 -15.51 16.95 0.67
CA VAL A 468 -16.36 15.84 0.25
C VAL A 468 -16.63 14.94 1.44
N SER A 469 -17.90 14.88 1.85
CA SER A 469 -18.39 13.97 2.88
C SER A 469 -19.15 12.82 2.23
N GLU A 470 -18.77 11.58 2.55
CA GLU A 470 -19.43 10.39 2.05
C GLU A 470 -19.43 9.27 3.08
N ILE A 471 -20.44 8.40 2.96
CA ILE A 471 -20.56 7.19 3.75
C ILE A 471 -20.29 5.99 2.84
N GLY A 472 -19.19 5.27 3.08
CA GLY A 472 -18.89 4.03 2.35
C GLY A 472 -19.36 2.80 3.11
N ALA A 473 -20.12 1.90 2.47
CA ALA A 473 -20.57 0.65 3.05
C ALA A 473 -20.19 -0.54 2.16
N SER A 474 -19.52 -1.53 2.75
CA SER A 474 -19.13 -2.74 2.06
C SER A 474 -20.01 -3.91 2.52
N PHE A 475 -20.52 -4.67 1.56
CA PHE A 475 -21.27 -5.89 1.84
C PHE A 475 -20.67 -7.07 1.06
N THR A 476 -20.81 -8.27 1.60
CA THR A 476 -20.32 -9.51 1.00
C THR A 476 -21.38 -10.59 1.06
N GLN A 477 -21.33 -11.51 0.11
CA GLN A 477 -22.16 -12.71 0.09
C GLN A 477 -21.27 -13.90 -0.24
N GLU A 478 -21.24 -14.89 0.66
CA GLU A 478 -20.44 -16.09 0.53
C GLU A 478 -21.29 -17.32 0.89
N PHE A 479 -21.27 -18.33 0.04
CA PHE A 479 -22.01 -19.57 0.25
C PHE A 479 -21.40 -20.72 -0.56
N LEU A 480 -21.61 -21.95 -0.09
CA LEU A 480 -21.23 -23.15 -0.81
C LEU A 480 -22.38 -23.61 -1.69
N LEU A 481 -22.08 -23.93 -2.95
CA LEU A 481 -22.93 -24.74 -3.80
C LEU A 481 -22.54 -26.21 -3.65
N ASP A 482 -23.52 -27.09 -3.49
CA ASP A 482 -23.28 -28.52 -3.62
C ASP A 482 -22.93 -28.90 -5.08
N ARG A 483 -22.52 -30.16 -5.29
CA ARG A 483 -22.11 -30.63 -6.62
C ARG A 483 -23.24 -30.53 -7.65
N ALA A 484 -24.50 -30.73 -7.26
CA ALA A 484 -25.64 -30.68 -8.16
C ALA A 484 -26.03 -29.22 -8.50
N GLU A 485 -26.01 -28.33 -7.52
CA GLU A 485 -26.18 -26.89 -7.70
C GLU A 485 -25.09 -26.31 -8.59
N ALA A 486 -23.82 -26.61 -8.32
CA ALA A 486 -22.69 -26.14 -9.12
C ALA A 486 -22.79 -26.61 -10.58
N ARG A 487 -23.13 -27.89 -10.81
CA ARG A 487 -23.35 -28.43 -12.17
C ARG A 487 -24.53 -27.75 -12.87
N ARG A 488 -25.64 -27.51 -12.17
CA ARG A 488 -26.79 -26.76 -12.73
C ARG A 488 -26.42 -25.33 -13.09
N ALA A 489 -25.54 -24.70 -12.31
CA ALA A 489 -24.98 -23.38 -12.60
C ALA A 489 -23.90 -23.41 -13.69
N GLY A 490 -23.52 -24.57 -14.22
CA GLY A 490 -22.46 -24.69 -15.24
C GLY A 490 -21.04 -24.48 -14.71
N LEU A 491 -20.81 -24.70 -13.42
CA LEU A 491 -19.49 -24.62 -12.81
C LEU A 491 -18.83 -26.01 -12.75
N PRO A 492 -17.52 -26.12 -13.03
CA PRO A 492 -16.79 -27.36 -12.81
C PRO A 492 -16.80 -27.70 -11.32
N ALA A 493 -17.20 -28.92 -10.96
CA ALA A 493 -17.39 -29.31 -9.56
C ALA A 493 -16.96 -30.76 -9.31
N ALA A 494 -15.76 -30.93 -8.76
CA ALA A 494 -15.31 -32.18 -8.13
C ALA A 494 -15.85 -32.31 -6.70
N GLY A 495 -16.14 -31.19 -6.03
CA GLY A 495 -16.71 -31.11 -4.67
C GLY A 495 -17.61 -29.87 -4.53
N PRO A 496 -17.92 -29.46 -3.28
CA PRO A 496 -18.60 -28.19 -3.02
C PRO A 496 -17.82 -27.00 -3.59
N VAL A 497 -18.53 -26.01 -4.13
CA VAL A 497 -17.94 -24.83 -4.78
C VAL A 497 -18.27 -23.59 -3.96
N LEU A 498 -17.23 -22.87 -3.50
CA LEU A 498 -17.41 -21.58 -2.81
C LEU A 498 -17.75 -20.49 -3.83
N ILE A 499 -18.94 -19.92 -3.69
CA ILE A 499 -19.33 -18.69 -4.35
C ILE A 499 -19.05 -17.54 -3.40
N ARG A 500 -18.37 -16.52 -3.91
CA ARG A 500 -18.19 -15.26 -3.19
C ARG A 500 -18.33 -14.06 -4.08
N GLY A 501 -18.89 -13.01 -3.51
CA GLY A 501 -19.15 -11.73 -4.15
C GLY A 501 -19.53 -10.67 -3.13
N GLY A 502 -20.00 -9.53 -3.60
CA GLY A 502 -20.34 -8.40 -2.74
C GLY A 502 -20.30 -7.09 -3.49
N GLY A 503 -20.20 -6.00 -2.75
CA GLY A 503 -20.08 -4.69 -3.33
C GLY A 503 -19.72 -3.63 -2.31
N LEU A 504 -19.38 -2.47 -2.85
CA LEU A 504 -19.20 -1.23 -2.14
C LEU A 504 -20.25 -0.26 -2.63
N LEU A 505 -21.03 0.28 -1.69
CA LEU A 505 -21.92 1.41 -1.91
C LEU A 505 -21.29 2.64 -1.28
N ARG A 506 -21.41 3.79 -1.94
CA ARG A 506 -21.12 5.08 -1.30
C ARG A 506 -22.33 5.97 -1.38
N PHE A 507 -22.55 6.70 -0.30
CA PHE A 507 -23.63 7.66 -0.18
C PHE A 507 -23.05 9.05 -0.01
N ASP A 508 -23.73 10.05 -0.57
CA ASP A 508 -23.47 11.46 -0.30
C ASP A 508 -23.88 11.84 1.14
N GLU A 509 -23.67 13.10 1.50
CA GLU A 509 -24.05 13.65 2.82
C GLU A 509 -25.55 13.57 3.12
N GLY A 510 -26.40 13.48 2.09
CA GLY A 510 -27.85 13.30 2.20
C GLY A 510 -28.28 11.83 2.30
N GLY A 511 -27.33 10.88 2.25
CA GLY A 511 -27.61 9.44 2.27
C GLY A 511 -28.09 8.89 0.92
N ARG A 512 -27.98 9.63 -0.18
CA ARG A 512 -28.29 9.12 -1.52
C ARG A 512 -27.11 8.40 -2.11
N LEU A 513 -27.37 7.35 -2.90
CA LEU A 513 -26.32 6.56 -3.54
C LEU A 513 -25.59 7.44 -4.56
N SER A 514 -24.29 7.63 -4.36
CA SER A 514 -23.41 8.43 -5.22
C SER A 514 -22.41 7.58 -6.00
N PHE A 515 -22.13 6.36 -5.53
CA PHE A 515 -21.23 5.42 -6.20
C PHE A 515 -21.57 3.97 -5.84
N ALA A 516 -21.34 3.05 -6.79
CA ALA A 516 -21.37 1.62 -6.53
C ALA A 516 -20.28 0.88 -7.34
N ALA A 517 -19.57 -0.03 -6.68
CA ALA A 517 -18.68 -1.00 -7.31
C ALA A 517 -19.05 -2.41 -6.82
N VAL A 518 -19.14 -3.37 -7.72
CA VAL A 518 -19.76 -4.66 -7.43
C VAL A 518 -18.91 -5.82 -7.90
N ALA A 519 -19.03 -6.92 -7.17
CA ALA A 519 -18.38 -8.19 -7.38
C ALA A 519 -19.48 -9.27 -7.42
N PRO A 520 -20.18 -9.46 -8.56
CA PRO A 520 -21.39 -10.28 -8.61
C PRO A 520 -21.15 -11.75 -8.25
N THR A 521 -22.01 -12.32 -7.39
CA THR A 521 -22.07 -13.78 -7.16
C THR A 521 -22.68 -14.50 -8.36
N THR A 522 -23.54 -13.82 -9.11
CA THR A 522 -24.23 -14.35 -10.30
C THR A 522 -23.35 -14.39 -11.56
N SER A 523 -22.17 -13.77 -11.55
CA SER A 523 -21.25 -13.79 -12.69
C SER A 523 -20.54 -15.14 -12.81
N LEU A 524 -21.11 -16.06 -13.59
CA LEU A 524 -20.55 -17.40 -13.81
C LEU A 524 -19.13 -17.36 -14.38
N ALA A 525 -18.84 -16.41 -15.28
CA ALA A 525 -17.50 -16.24 -15.84
C ALA A 525 -16.47 -15.92 -14.75
N ARG A 526 -16.80 -15.02 -13.83
CA ARG A 526 -15.96 -14.67 -12.68
C ARG A 526 -15.78 -15.86 -11.74
N GLN A 527 -16.86 -16.56 -11.39
CA GLN A 527 -16.78 -17.71 -10.48
C GLN A 527 -15.96 -18.86 -11.11
N ARG A 528 -16.10 -19.10 -12.43
CA ARG A 528 -15.32 -20.11 -13.14
C ARG A 528 -13.83 -19.76 -13.21
N ALA A 529 -13.48 -18.53 -13.59
CA ALA A 529 -12.08 -18.09 -13.68
C ALA A 529 -11.35 -18.26 -12.34
N LYS A 530 -12.05 -18.06 -11.22
CA LYS A 530 -11.49 -18.26 -9.89
C LYS A 530 -11.25 -19.73 -9.55
N LEU A 531 -12.17 -20.62 -9.94
CA LEU A 531 -11.99 -22.06 -9.74
C LEU A 531 -10.81 -22.57 -10.55
N GLU A 532 -10.72 -22.16 -11.81
CA GLU A 532 -9.59 -22.50 -12.69
C GLU A 532 -8.26 -22.00 -12.12
N ALA A 533 -8.22 -20.77 -11.59
CA ALA A 533 -7.03 -20.21 -10.95
C ALA A 533 -6.66 -20.97 -9.65
N ALA A 534 -7.64 -21.39 -8.86
CA ALA A 534 -7.42 -22.17 -7.64
C ALA A 534 -6.89 -23.58 -7.94
N ASP A 535 -7.45 -24.24 -8.95
CA ASP A 535 -6.99 -25.55 -9.42
C ASP A 535 -5.56 -25.46 -9.98
N ALA A 536 -5.26 -24.41 -10.76
CA ALA A 536 -3.91 -24.16 -11.25
C ALA A 536 -2.90 -23.92 -10.12
N ALA A 537 -3.28 -23.15 -9.08
CA ALA A 537 -2.43 -22.90 -7.92
C ALA A 537 -2.18 -24.18 -7.11
N ALA A 538 -3.16 -25.06 -6.97
CA ALA A 538 -3.01 -26.34 -6.27
C ALA A 538 -2.08 -27.33 -7.02
N ALA A 539 -1.94 -27.19 -8.34
CA ALA A 539 -1.08 -28.03 -9.16
C ALA A 539 0.41 -27.64 -9.11
N VAL A 540 0.76 -26.45 -8.62
CA VAL A 540 2.14 -25.96 -8.50
C VAL A 540 2.70 -26.29 -7.12
N PRO A 541 3.87 -26.95 -6.99
CA PRO A 541 4.52 -27.18 -5.70
C PRO A 541 4.75 -25.85 -4.97
N GLN A 542 4.24 -25.70 -3.74
CA GLN A 542 4.44 -24.48 -2.96
C GLN A 542 5.94 -24.27 -2.69
N VAL A 543 6.52 -23.22 -3.29
CA VAL A 543 7.85 -22.75 -2.92
C VAL A 543 7.72 -22.04 -1.57
N THR A 544 8.25 -22.68 -0.55
CA THR A 544 8.31 -22.17 0.82
C THR A 544 9.22 -20.94 0.88
N GLY A 545 8.66 -19.78 1.18
CA GLY A 545 9.44 -18.60 1.56
C GLY A 545 8.86 -17.30 1.06
N THR A 546 7.80 -16.81 1.71
CA THR A 546 7.59 -15.37 1.96
C THR A 546 6.43 -15.24 2.95
N THR A 547 6.65 -14.47 4.01
CA THR A 547 5.78 -14.27 5.17
C THR A 547 4.47 -13.53 4.88
N PHE A 548 4.24 -13.09 3.65
CA PHE A 548 2.97 -12.47 3.24
C PHE A 548 1.93 -13.48 2.73
N HIS A 549 2.33 -14.70 2.33
CA HIS A 549 1.39 -15.71 1.84
C HIS A 549 1.23 -16.82 2.88
N PRO A 550 0.00 -17.08 3.37
CA PRO A 550 -0.24 -18.27 4.18
C PRO A 550 0.18 -19.50 3.37
N HIS A 551 0.78 -20.48 4.03
CA HIS A 551 0.78 -21.84 3.49
C HIS A 551 -0.67 -22.21 3.18
N ILE A 552 -0.97 -22.57 1.92
CA ILE A 552 -2.27 -23.13 1.60
C ILE A 552 -2.23 -24.54 2.18
N ALA A 553 -2.71 -24.69 3.42
CA ALA A 553 -2.89 -26.01 3.99
C ALA A 553 -3.82 -26.79 3.06
N PRO A 554 -3.49 -28.03 2.67
CA PRO A 554 -4.41 -28.86 1.92
C PRO A 554 -5.70 -28.97 2.72
N ALA A 555 -6.84 -28.72 2.06
CA ALA A 555 -8.14 -28.92 2.67
C ALA A 555 -8.20 -30.34 3.22
N THR A 556 -8.24 -30.48 4.55
CA THR A 556 -8.55 -31.76 5.17
C THR A 556 -9.98 -32.12 4.75
N ALA A 557 -10.10 -33.26 4.09
CA ALA A 557 -11.29 -33.81 3.47
C ALA A 557 -12.49 -33.95 4.42
#